data_AF-A0AAW9SUL5-F1
#
_entry.id   AF-A0AAW9SUL5-F1
#
_cell.length_a   1.000
_cell.length_b   1.000
_cell.length_c   1.000
_cell.angle_alpha   90.00
_cell.angle_beta   90.00
_cell.angle_gamma   90.00
#
_symmetry.space_group_name_H-M   'P 1'
#
loop_
_entity.id
_entity.type
_entity.pdbx_description
1 polymer ?
#
loop_
_entity_poly.entity_id
_entity_poly.type
_entity_poly.pdbx_seq_one_letter_code
_entity_poly.pdbx_strand_id
1 'polypeptide(L)'
;MVSKKPIGGSHEPETELRPDSSEHPGLAGDTGGIEPILAQKMLDFEKEWLKVARRGPRMAGARQEAIRRRFAEDFGNNTIRYHQVLSRLLDSPAAEAAEPVLVHRLRAVRDNQDA
;
A
#
# COMPACT_ATOMS: atom_id res chain seq x y z
N MET A 1 15.68 60.48 12.61
CA MET A 1 15.05 60.59 11.27
C MET A 1 14.94 59.20 10.67
N VAL A 2 13.77 58.87 10.09
CA VAL A 2 13.39 57.66 9.33
C VAL A 2 13.42 56.35 10.14
N SER A 3 12.31 55.82 10.67
CA SER A 3 10.98 55.43 10.13
C SER A 3 10.87 53.96 9.71
N LYS A 4 9.97 53.29 10.44
CA LYS A 4 9.07 52.19 10.05
C LYS A 4 9.69 50.80 9.86
N LYS A 5 9.38 49.92 10.83
CA LYS A 5 8.94 48.57 10.51
C LYS A 5 7.85 48.12 11.48
N PRO A 6 6.63 47.94 10.99
CA PRO A 6 5.84 46.80 11.42
C PRO A 6 5.44 45.97 10.19
N ILE A 7 4.84 44.82 10.49
CA ILE A 7 4.05 43.91 9.63
C ILE A 7 4.69 42.53 9.57
N GLY A 8 3.86 41.54 9.92
CA GLY A 8 4.00 40.17 9.44
C GLY A 8 3.80 39.15 10.53
N GLY A 9 2.54 38.91 10.91
CA GLY A 9 2.20 37.63 11.51
C GLY A 9 2.50 36.52 10.50
N SER A 10 3.10 35.44 10.98
CA SER A 10 3.20 34.18 10.24
C SER A 10 2.88 33.08 11.23
N HIS A 11 1.59 32.92 11.46
CA HIS A 11 1.04 31.63 11.85
C HIS A 11 0.61 30.99 10.53
N GLU A 12 1.41 30.07 10.00
CA GLU A 12 0.96 28.92 9.18
C GLU A 12 2.06 27.84 9.25
N PRO A 13 1.83 26.71 9.93
CA PRO A 13 2.63 25.50 9.72
C PRO A 13 2.16 24.85 8.40
N GLU A 14 2.85 25.16 7.30
CA GLU A 14 2.56 24.56 6.01
C GLU A 14 3.16 23.16 5.87
N THR A 15 2.27 22.20 5.61
CA THR A 15 2.48 20.96 4.85
C THR A 15 3.17 19.81 5.57
N GLU A 16 2.60 19.39 6.69
CA GLU A 16 2.52 17.95 6.95
C GLU A 16 1.26 17.44 6.24
N LEU A 17 1.41 17.12 4.95
CA LEU A 17 0.43 16.32 4.22
C LEU A 17 0.47 14.91 4.84
N ARG A 18 -0.08 14.76 6.04
CA ARG A 18 -0.58 13.47 6.51
C ARG A 18 -1.63 13.10 5.47
N PRO A 19 -1.44 12.05 4.64
CA PRO A 19 -2.57 11.52 3.92
C PRO A 19 -3.59 11.17 5.00
N ASP A 20 -4.70 11.88 4.93
CA ASP A 20 -5.93 11.61 5.63
C ASP A 20 -6.06 10.10 5.80
N SER A 21 -6.24 9.68 7.06
CA SER A 21 -6.68 8.34 7.41
C SER A 21 -7.96 8.09 6.63
N SER A 22 -7.80 7.67 5.37
CA SER A 22 -8.88 7.11 4.60
C SER A 22 -9.39 6.01 5.49
N GLU A 23 -10.56 6.23 6.09
CA GLU A 23 -11.29 5.18 6.76
C GLU A 23 -11.59 4.19 5.65
N HIS A 24 -10.64 3.29 5.39
CA HIS A 24 -10.81 2.19 4.48
C HIS A 24 -11.79 1.29 5.21
N PRO A 25 -13.08 1.25 4.82
CA PRO A 25 -13.93 0.21 5.35
C PRO A 25 -13.23 -1.08 4.93
N GLY A 26 -12.70 -1.82 5.90
CA GLY A 26 -11.92 -3.02 5.63
C GLY A 26 -12.68 -3.95 4.70
N LEU A 27 -11.98 -4.84 4.00
CA LEU A 27 -12.60 -5.73 3.03
C LEU A 27 -13.81 -6.46 3.63
N ALA A 28 -14.95 -6.38 2.95
CA ALA A 28 -16.16 -7.08 3.37
C ALA A 28 -16.08 -8.56 2.97
N GLY A 29 -16.42 -9.44 3.91
CA GLY A 29 -16.48 -10.89 3.69
C GLY A 29 -15.26 -11.64 4.22
N ASP A 30 -15.07 -12.86 3.73
CA ASP A 30 -13.97 -13.74 4.16
C ASP A 30 -12.67 -13.37 3.43
N THR A 31 -11.73 -12.82 4.20
CA THR A 31 -10.38 -12.41 3.80
C THR A 31 -9.32 -13.51 4.01
N GLY A 32 -9.72 -14.75 4.29
CA GLY A 32 -8.80 -15.86 4.54
C GLY A 32 -8.08 -15.77 5.89
N GLY A 33 -8.74 -15.19 6.89
CA GLY A 33 -8.19 -14.99 8.24
C GLY A 33 -7.25 -13.79 8.38
N ILE A 34 -7.29 -12.85 7.42
CA ILE A 34 -6.47 -11.64 7.40
C ILE A 34 -7.32 -10.47 7.90
N GLU A 35 -6.76 -9.58 8.71
CA GLU A 35 -7.51 -8.44 9.23
C GLU A 35 -8.05 -7.58 8.04
N PRO A 36 -9.35 -7.23 8.02
CA PRO A 36 -10.00 -6.59 6.87
C PRO A 36 -9.34 -5.28 6.40
N ILE A 37 -8.87 -4.44 7.32
CA ILE A 37 -8.23 -3.17 6.98
C ILE A 37 -6.84 -3.43 6.38
N LEU A 38 -6.05 -4.32 6.97
CA LEU A 38 -4.76 -4.76 6.44
C LEU A 38 -4.92 -5.36 5.04
N ALA A 39 -5.93 -6.21 4.85
CA ALA A 39 -6.21 -6.83 3.58
C ALA A 39 -6.50 -5.77 2.49
N GLN A 40 -7.32 -4.77 2.79
CA GLN A 40 -7.56 -3.64 1.87
C GLN A 40 -6.27 -2.88 1.57
N LYS A 41 -5.48 -2.52 2.60
CA LYS A 41 -4.20 -1.82 2.45
C LYS A 41 -3.22 -2.57 1.54
N MET A 42 -3.18 -3.91 1.66
CA MET A 42 -2.33 -4.75 0.81
C MET A 42 -2.77 -4.71 -0.65
N LEU A 43 -4.07 -4.82 -0.94
CA LEU A 43 -4.59 -4.73 -2.30
C LEU A 43 -4.33 -3.35 -2.92
N ASP A 44 -4.55 -2.27 -2.16
CA ASP A 44 -4.30 -0.91 -2.63
C ASP A 44 -2.82 -0.69 -2.99
N PHE A 45 -1.91 -1.16 -2.13
CA PHE A 45 -0.47 -1.12 -2.41
C PHE A 45 -0.11 -1.90 -3.69
N GLU A 46 -0.63 -3.12 -3.86
CA GLU A 46 -0.33 -3.94 -5.04
C GLU A 46 -0.89 -3.33 -6.33
N LYS A 47 -2.07 -2.71 -6.25
CA LYS A 47 -2.67 -1.96 -7.35
C LYS A 47 -1.82 -0.78 -7.79
N GLU A 48 -1.29 -0.02 -6.84
CA GLU A 48 -0.34 1.07 -7.09
C GLU A 48 0.95 0.52 -7.72
N TRP A 49 1.48 -0.56 -7.14
CA TRP A 49 2.73 -1.14 -7.57
C TRP A 49 2.71 -1.66 -9.00
N LEU A 50 1.62 -2.33 -9.42
CA LEU A 50 1.45 -2.82 -10.79
C LEU A 50 1.46 -1.72 -11.86
N LYS A 51 1.14 -0.47 -11.50
CA LYS A 51 1.25 0.69 -12.40
C LYS A 51 2.71 1.08 -12.61
N VAL A 52 3.53 1.00 -11.55
CA VAL A 52 4.94 1.38 -11.56
C VAL A 52 5.84 0.27 -12.11
N ALA A 53 5.52 -1.00 -11.83
CA ALA A 53 6.30 -2.16 -12.25
C ALA A 53 6.52 -2.26 -13.77
N ARG A 54 5.62 -1.66 -14.57
CA ARG A 54 5.74 -1.55 -16.03
C ARG A 54 6.95 -0.74 -16.50
N ARG A 55 7.61 0.01 -15.60
CA ARG A 55 8.75 0.90 -15.91
C ARG A 55 10.12 0.21 -15.91
N GLY A 56 10.21 -1.07 -15.51
CA GLY A 56 11.41 -1.90 -15.66
C GLY A 56 11.99 -2.49 -14.38
N PRO A 57 13.04 -3.34 -14.49
CA PRO A 57 13.51 -4.24 -13.42
C PRO A 57 14.10 -3.53 -12.20
N ARG A 58 14.58 -2.29 -12.33
CA ARG A 58 15.05 -1.47 -11.20
C ARG A 58 13.96 -1.26 -10.13
N MET A 59 12.70 -1.39 -10.51
CA MET A 59 11.59 -1.23 -9.58
C MET A 59 11.46 -2.41 -8.62
N ALA A 60 11.93 -3.62 -8.97
CA ALA A 60 11.79 -4.79 -8.10
C ALA A 60 12.46 -4.59 -6.72
N GLY A 61 13.65 -3.98 -6.68
CA GLY A 61 14.30 -3.61 -5.42
C GLY A 61 13.55 -2.53 -4.64
N ALA A 62 13.05 -1.51 -5.35
CA ALA A 62 12.24 -0.45 -4.76
C ALA A 62 10.92 -0.99 -4.17
N ARG A 63 10.34 -2.06 -4.76
CA ARG A 63 9.14 -2.72 -4.22
C ARG A 63 9.40 -3.28 -2.83
N GLN A 64 10.46 -4.07 -2.71
CA GLN A 64 10.77 -4.76 -1.47
C GLN A 64 11.02 -3.76 -0.34
N GLU A 65 11.73 -2.68 -0.66
CA GLU A 65 11.95 -1.59 0.29
C GLU A 65 10.65 -0.88 0.67
N ALA A 66 9.76 -0.60 -0.29
CA ALA A 66 8.46 -0.02 -0.02
C ALA A 66 7.57 -0.94 0.85
N ILE A 67 7.59 -2.26 0.60
CA ILE A 67 6.89 -3.25 1.43
C ILE A 67 7.43 -3.20 2.86
N ARG A 68 8.76 -3.26 3.04
CA ARG A 68 9.38 -3.21 4.37
C ARG A 68 8.97 -1.95 5.13
N ARG A 69 8.97 -0.79 4.48
CA ARG A 69 8.62 0.48 5.12
C ARG A 69 7.14 0.59 5.44
N ARG A 70 6.25 0.25 4.50
CA ARG A 70 4.80 0.50 4.62
C ARG A 70 4.11 -0.51 5.54
N PHE A 71 4.65 -1.72 5.68
CA PHE A 71 4.06 -2.80 6.46
C PHE A 71 5.01 -3.34 7.54
N ALA A 72 5.93 -2.50 8.02
CA ALA A 72 6.86 -2.83 9.09
C ALA A 72 6.13 -3.26 10.37
N GLU A 73 5.08 -2.52 10.73
CA GLU A 73 4.27 -2.74 11.93
C GLU A 73 3.47 -4.04 11.83
N ASP A 74 2.91 -4.33 10.66
CA ASP A 74 2.08 -5.52 10.43
C ASP A 74 2.90 -6.81 10.33
N PHE A 75 4.11 -6.77 9.76
CA PHE A 75 4.92 -7.96 9.44
C PHE A 75 6.31 -8.00 10.06
N GLY A 76 6.67 -7.06 10.92
CA GLY A 76 7.98 -7.02 11.61
C GLY A 76 9.16 -6.94 10.63
N ASN A 77 9.08 -6.08 9.62
CA ASN A 77 10.07 -5.94 8.53
C ASN A 77 10.30 -7.21 7.69
N ASN A 78 9.42 -8.20 7.75
CA ASN A 78 9.57 -9.46 7.02
C ASN A 78 8.79 -9.46 5.70
N THR A 79 9.49 -9.17 4.60
CA THR A 79 8.92 -9.19 3.24
C THR A 79 8.44 -10.58 2.80
N ILE A 80 9.04 -11.67 3.31
CA ILE A 80 8.57 -13.02 2.99
C ILE A 80 7.19 -13.27 3.61
N ARG A 81 6.99 -12.84 4.87
CA ARG A 81 5.68 -12.92 5.52
C ARG A 81 4.62 -12.14 4.75
N TYR A 82 4.96 -10.95 4.27
CA TYR A 82 4.08 -10.17 3.39
C TYR A 82 3.60 -10.99 2.19
N HIS A 83 4.52 -11.61 1.43
CA HIS A 83 4.14 -12.39 0.25
C HIS A 83 3.35 -13.66 0.57
N GLN A 84 3.63 -14.30 1.71
CA GLN A 84 2.84 -15.46 2.19
C GLN A 84 1.40 -15.06 2.51
N VAL A 85 1.22 -13.94 3.22
CA VAL A 85 -0.10 -13.42 3.57
C VAL A 85 -0.83 -12.93 2.33
N LEU A 86 -0.13 -12.22 1.43
CA LEU A 86 -0.68 -11.79 0.14
C LEU A 86 -1.19 -12.99 -0.65
N SER A 87 -0.42 -14.09 -0.72
CA SER A 87 -0.84 -15.28 -1.45
C SER A 87 -2.18 -15.82 -0.93
N ARG A 88 -2.35 -15.90 0.41
CA ARG A 88 -3.62 -16.34 1.01
C ARG A 88 -4.76 -15.35 0.76
N LEU A 89 -4.48 -14.04 0.86
CA LEU A 89 -5.45 -12.99 0.57
C LEU A 89 -5.97 -13.12 -0.85
N LEU A 90 -5.06 -13.33 -1.80
CA LEU A 90 -5.40 -13.50 -3.21
C LEU A 90 -6.22 -14.76 -3.46
N ASP A 91 -6.31 -15.72 -2.54
CA ASP A 91 -7.17 -16.91 -2.69
C ASP A 91 -8.52 -16.76 -1.95
N SER A 92 -8.76 -15.60 -1.31
CA SER A 92 -9.97 -15.33 -0.53
C SER A 92 -11.11 -14.76 -1.37
N PRO A 93 -12.39 -15.08 -1.05
CA PRO A 93 -13.54 -14.55 -1.77
C PRO A 93 -13.73 -13.04 -1.56
N ALA A 94 -13.32 -12.47 -0.42
CA ALA A 94 -13.41 -11.02 -0.19
C ALA A 94 -12.50 -10.22 -1.14
N ALA A 95 -11.27 -10.70 -1.37
CA ALA A 95 -10.36 -10.05 -2.31
C ALA A 95 -10.90 -10.11 -3.75
N GLU A 96 -11.43 -11.26 -4.15
CA GLU A 96 -12.03 -11.46 -5.48
C GLU A 96 -13.26 -10.56 -5.69
N ALA A 97 -14.12 -10.43 -4.68
CA ALA A 97 -15.32 -9.60 -4.74
C ALA A 97 -15.00 -8.10 -4.83
N ALA A 98 -13.94 -7.65 -4.14
CA ALA A 98 -13.55 -6.24 -4.13
C ALA A 98 -12.80 -5.82 -5.40
N GLU A 99 -11.81 -6.61 -5.84
CA GLU A 99 -10.89 -6.21 -6.92
C GLU A 99 -10.58 -7.39 -7.87
N PRO A 100 -11.59 -7.93 -8.59
CA PRO A 100 -11.45 -9.18 -9.35
C PRO A 100 -10.32 -9.12 -10.39
N VAL A 101 -10.24 -8.03 -11.16
CA VAL A 101 -9.20 -7.85 -12.20
C VAL A 101 -7.80 -7.76 -11.59
N LEU A 102 -7.66 -7.12 -10.44
CA LEU A 102 -6.37 -7.01 -9.76
C LEU A 102 -5.92 -8.38 -9.25
N VAL A 103 -6.82 -9.11 -8.58
CA VAL A 103 -6.53 -10.43 -8.01
C VAL A 103 -6.11 -11.41 -9.10
N HIS A 104 -6.86 -11.50 -10.21
CA HIS A 104 -6.47 -12.33 -11.34
C HIS A 104 -5.09 -11.97 -11.89
N ARG A 105 -4.80 -10.66 -12.02
CA ARG A 105 -3.51 -10.21 -12.53
C ARG A 105 -2.36 -10.55 -11.57
N LEU A 106 -2.57 -10.42 -10.26
CA LEU A 106 -1.56 -10.75 -9.25
C LEU A 106 -1.32 -12.27 -9.18
N ARG A 107 -2.37 -13.09 -9.25
CA ARG A 107 -2.24 -14.56 -9.37
C ARG A 107 -1.41 -14.93 -10.60
N ALA A 108 -1.72 -14.36 -11.77
CA ALA A 108 -0.94 -14.60 -12.99
C ALA A 108 0.52 -14.15 -12.88
N VAL A 109 0.80 -13.03 -12.20
CA VAL A 109 2.19 -12.60 -11.95
C VAL A 109 2.93 -13.60 -11.07
N ARG A 110 2.30 -14.09 -9.99
CA ARG A 110 2.88 -15.13 -9.11
C ARG A 110 3.23 -16.39 -9.91
N ASP A 111 2.30 -16.89 -10.71
CA ASP A 111 2.49 -18.13 -11.47
C ASP A 111 3.63 -18.00 -12.51
N ASN A 112 3.90 -16.79 -13.01
CA ASN A 112 5.06 -16.51 -13.86
C ASN A 112 6.39 -16.36 -13.11
N GLN A 113 6.38 -16.18 -11.78
CA GLN A 113 7.61 -16.17 -10.96
C GLN A 113 8.02 -17.57 -10.50
N ASP A 114 7.05 -18.50 -10.43
CA ASP A 114 7.25 -19.87 -9.94
C ASP A 114 7.60 -20.88 -11.07
N ALA A 115 7.53 -20.45 -12.35
CA ALA A 115 7.83 -21.26 -13.55
C ALA A 115 9.23 -20.96 -14.11
#